data_AF-A0A1V4DU72-F1
#
_entry.id   AF-A0A1V4DU72-F1
#
_cell.length_a   1.000
_cell.length_b   1.000
_cell.length_c   1.000
_cell.angle_alpha   90.00
_cell.angle_beta   90.00
_cell.angle_gamma   90.00
#
_symmetry.space_group_name_H-M   'P 1'
#
loop_
_entity.id
_entity.type
_entity.pdbx_description
1 polymer ?
#
loop_
_entity_poly.entity_id
_entity_poly.type
_entity_poly.pdbx_seq_one_letter_code
_entity_poly.pdbx_strand_id
1 'polypeptide(L)' 'MGERARAAAGCLTAAAGAGAGLGFWSVGVRGRFRRFEQGPDWSVLFAELPLAVLGGVAASLVVWAVLRSLRP' A
#
# COMPACT_ATOMS: atom_id res chain seq x y z
N MET A 1 -1.38 -28.62 -6.85
CA MET A 1 -1.32 -27.43 -5.97
C MET A 1 -0.95 -26.11 -6.71
N GLY A 2 -1.06 -26.00 -8.04
CA GLY A 2 -0.40 -24.91 -8.80
C GLY A 2 -1.12 -23.55 -8.85
N GLU A 3 -2.44 -23.53 -9.07
CA GLU A 3 -3.15 -22.28 -9.37
C GLU A 3 -3.68 -21.56 -8.13
N ARG A 4 -4.34 -22.30 -7.21
CA ARG A 4 -4.86 -21.74 -5.95
C ARG A 4 -3.76 -21.14 -5.08
N ALA A 5 -2.61 -21.81 -4.99
CA ALA A 5 -1.46 -21.30 -4.24
C ALA A 5 -0.89 -20.01 -4.86
N ARG A 6 -0.88 -19.92 -6.20
CA ARG A 6 -0.44 -18.73 -6.93
C ARG A 6 -1.41 -17.56 -6.76
N ALA A 7 -2.71 -17.82 -6.79
CA ALA A 7 -3.73 -16.82 -6.49
C ALA A 7 -3.60 -16.30 -5.05
N ALA A 8 -3.46 -17.21 -4.08
CA ALA A 8 -3.24 -16.85 -2.68
C ALA A 8 -1.97 -16.02 -2.49
N ALA A 9 -0.85 -16.38 -3.14
CA ALA A 9 0.38 -15.61 -3.09
C ALA A 9 0.22 -14.19 -3.67
N GLY A 10 -0.53 -14.03 -4.76
CA GLY A 10 -0.85 -12.72 -5.33
C GLY A 10 -1.65 -11.85 -4.35
N CYS A 11 -2.71 -12.41 -3.75
CA CYS A 11 -3.52 -11.71 -2.74
C CYS A 11 -2.70 -11.32 -1.51
N LEU A 12 -1.85 -12.21 -1.01
CA LEU A 12 -0.97 -11.94 0.13
C LEU A 12 0.04 -10.83 -0.18
N THR A 13 0.59 -10.82 -1.40
CA THR A 13 1.53 -9.78 -1.84
C THR A 13 0.84 -8.41 -1.92
N ALA A 14 -0.39 -8.36 -2.44
CA ALA A 14 -1.18 -7.14 -2.46
C ALA A 14 -1.51 -6.66 -1.04
N ALA A 15 -1.96 -7.56 -0.15
CA ALA A 15 -2.25 -7.23 1.24
C ALA A 15 -1.01 -6.72 1.99
N ALA A 16 0.15 -7.34 1.78
CA ALA A 16 1.42 -6.89 2.35
C ALA A 16 1.81 -5.48 1.84
N GLY A 17 1.60 -5.23 0.54
CA GLY A 17 1.82 -3.91 -0.06
C GLY A 17 0.92 -2.83 0.53
N ALA A 18 -0.38 -3.11 0.67
CA ALA A 18 -1.32 -2.20 1.33
C ALA A 18 -0.90 -1.88 2.77
N GLY A 19 -0.50 -2.92 3.53
CA GLY A 19 0.01 -2.76 4.90
C GLY A 19 1.28 -1.90 4.98
N ALA A 20 2.23 -2.11 4.06
CA ALA A 20 3.44 -1.29 3.97
C ALA A 20 3.11 0.18 3.62
N GLY A 21 2.19 0.40 2.68
CA GLY A 21 1.67 1.72 2.33
C GLY A 21 1.04 2.45 3.52
N LEU A 22 0.20 1.75 4.30
CA LEU A 22 -0.37 2.28 5.54
C LEU A 22 0.70 2.56 6.61
N GLY A 23 1.67 1.67 6.76
CA GLY A 23 2.79 1.86 7.69
C GLY A 23 3.58 3.12 7.33
N PHE A 24 3.90 3.32 6.05
CA PHE A 24 4.57 4.53 5.58
C PHE A 24 3.70 5.78 5.78
N TRP A 25 2.41 5.71 5.46
CA TRP A 25 1.47 6.80 5.71
C TRP A 25 1.37 7.12 7.21
N SER A 26 1.51 6.17 8.12
CA SER A 26 1.45 6.43 9.56
C SER A 26 2.61 7.31 10.08
N VAL A 27 3.71 7.42 9.33
CA VAL A 27 4.82 8.31 9.67
C VAL A 27 4.34 9.76 9.61
N GLY A 28 4.43 10.49 10.71
CA GLY A 28 3.97 11.89 10.80
C GLY A 28 2.45 12.06 10.95
N VAL A 29 1.71 10.99 11.26
CA VAL A 29 0.23 10.99 11.34
C VAL A 29 -0.34 12.07 12.26
N ARG A 30 0.33 12.37 13.39
CA ARG A 30 -0.08 13.44 14.33
C ARG A 30 -0.09 14.82 13.66
N GLY A 31 0.88 15.12 12.80
CA GLY A 31 0.94 16.39 12.07
C GLY A 31 -0.18 16.51 11.04
N ARG A 32 -0.49 15.41 10.35
CA ARG A 32 -1.59 15.37 9.38
C ARG A 32 -2.96 15.53 10.04
N PHE A 33 -3.21 14.83 11.14
CA PHE A 33 -4.46 14.99 11.88
C PHE A 33 -4.59 16.39 12.47
N ARG A 34 -3.51 16.98 13.00
CA ARG A 34 -3.54 18.36 13.45
C ARG A 34 -3.91 19.32 12.32
N ARG A 35 -3.39 19.12 11.10
CA ARG A 35 -3.78 19.91 9.93
C ARG A 35 -5.27 19.75 9.62
N PHE A 36 -5.76 18.51 9.61
CA PHE A 36 -7.17 18.17 9.39
C PHE A 36 -8.12 18.78 10.43
N GLU A 37 -7.70 18.84 11.69
CA GLU A 37 -8.48 19.44 12.78
C GLU A 37 -8.44 20.98 12.77
N GLN A 38 -7.30 21.57 12.39
CA GLN A 38 -7.11 23.03 12.38
C GLN A 38 -7.68 23.71 11.12
N GLY A 39 -7.80 22.98 10.02
CA GLY A 39 -8.51 23.39 8.82
C GLY A 39 -8.98 22.14 8.08
N PRO A 40 -10.12 22.16 7.37
CA PRO A 40 -10.71 20.96 6.78
C PRO A 40 -9.91 20.46 5.56
N ASP A 41 -8.69 19.99 5.80
CA ASP A 41 -7.81 19.42 4.79
C ASP A 41 -8.19 17.95 4.54
N TRP A 42 -9.32 17.78 3.86
CA TRP A 42 -9.89 16.50 3.45
C TRP A 42 -8.92 15.66 2.59
N SER A 43 -7.86 16.26 2.04
CA SER A 43 -6.86 15.56 1.23
C SER A 43 -6.14 14.47 2.03
N VAL A 44 -5.94 14.65 3.33
CA VAL A 44 -5.31 13.66 4.22
C VAL A 44 -6.04 12.32 4.17
N LEU A 45 -7.37 12.37 4.16
CA LEU A 45 -8.22 11.18 4.20
C LEU A 45 -8.58 10.66 2.80
N PHE A 46 -8.86 11.56 1.85
CA PHE A 46 -9.38 11.16 0.53
C PHE A 46 -8.33 11.09 -0.57
N ALA A 47 -7.15 11.68 -0.38
CA ALA A 47 -6.06 11.61 -1.34
C ALA A 47 -4.86 10.85 -0.76
N GLU A 48 -4.28 11.33 0.33
CA GLU A 48 -3.00 10.80 0.84
C GLU A 48 -3.13 9.34 1.29
N LEU A 49 -4.17 9.00 2.07
CA LEU A 49 -4.36 7.66 2.60
C LEU A 49 -4.65 6.64 1.47
N PRO A 50 -5.59 6.89 0.53
CA PRO A 50 -5.79 6.02 -0.63
C PRO A 50 -4.54 5.90 -1.50
N LEU A 51 -3.82 7.00 -1.75
CA LEU A 51 -2.60 6.98 -2.54
C LEU A 51 -1.51 6.15 -1.87
N ALA A 52 -1.37 6.22 -0.55
CA ALA A 52 -0.39 5.41 0.16
C ALA A 52 -0.74 3.92 0.10
N VAL A 53 -2.01 3.56 0.28
CA VAL A 53 -2.48 2.16 0.16
C VAL A 53 -2.25 1.64 -1.26
N LEU A 54 -2.77 2.35 -2.27
CA LEU A 54 -2.65 1.95 -3.68
C LEU A 54 -1.18 1.94 -4.14
N GLY A 55 -0.40 2.93 -3.73
CA GLY A 55 1.04 3.00 -3.98
C GLY A 55 1.78 1.81 -3.36
N GLY A 56 1.44 1.44 -2.13
CA GLY A 56 1.98 0.26 -1.46
C GLY A 56 1.64 -1.05 -2.19
N VAL A 57 0.37 -1.23 -2.61
CA VAL A 57 -0.05 -2.39 -3.42
C VAL A 57 0.69 -2.43 -4.75
N ALA A 58 0.75 -1.31 -5.47
CA ALA A 58 1.41 -1.23 -6.77
C ALA A 58 2.90 -1.56 -6.63
N ALA A 59 3.58 -0.99 -5.63
CA ALA A 59 4.99 -1.26 -5.36
C ALA A 59 5.24 -2.74 -5.05
N SER A 60 4.43 -3.37 -4.20
CA SER A 60 4.63 -4.80 -3.87
C SER A 60 4.38 -5.71 -5.08
N LEU A 61 3.38 -5.40 -5.92
CA LEU A 61 3.11 -6.15 -7.14
C LEU A 61 4.22 -5.97 -8.18
N VAL A 62 4.77 -4.76 -8.33
CA VAL A 62 5.93 -4.50 -9.21
C VAL A 62 7.14 -5.31 -8.73
N VAL A 63 7.45 -5.26 -7.44
CA VAL A 63 8.54 -6.06 -6.86
C VAL A 63 8.32 -7.55 -7.12
N TRP A 64 7.11 -8.06 -6.92
CA TRP A 64 6.79 -9.46 -7.18
C TRP A 64 6.90 -9.84 -8.65
N ALA A 65 6.43 -8.98 -9.56
CA ALA A 65 6.55 -9.18 -11.00
C ALA A 65 8.01 -9.22 -11.45
N VAL A 66 8.85 -8.32 -10.93
CA VAL A 66 10.29 -8.28 -11.18
C VAL A 66 10.98 -9.52 -10.63
N LEU A 67 10.72 -9.90 -9.38
CA LEU A 67 11.28 -11.13 -8.81
C LEU A 67 10.87 -12.38 -9.59
N ARG A 68 9.69 -12.37 -10.19
CA ARG A 68 9.21 -13.46 -11.04
C ARG A 68 9.88 -13.47 -12.41
N SER A 69 10.11 -12.32 -13.04
CA SER A 69 10.79 -12.25 -14.33
C SER A 69 12.27 -12.61 -14.25
N LEU A 70 12.88 -12.48 -13.05
CA LEU A 70 14.27 -12.86 -12.79
C LEU A 70 14.46 -14.34 -12.44
N ARG A 71 13.39 -15.11 -12.23
CA ARG A 71 13.47 -16.56 -11.99
C ARG A 71 13.44 -17.29 -13.36
N PRO A 72 14.52 -18.01 -13.75
CA PRO A 72 14.54 -18.81 -14.98
C PRO A 72 13.54 -19.97 -14.94
#